data_AF-A0A7W5NGL1-F1
#
_entry.id   AF-A0A7W5NGL1-F1
#
_cell.length_a   1.000
_cell.length_b   1.000
_cell.length_c   1.000
_cell.angle_alpha   90.00
_cell.angle_beta   90.00
_cell.angle_gamma   90.00
#
_symmetry.space_group_name_H-M   'P 1'
#
loop_
_entity.id
_entity.type
_entity.pdbx_description
1 polymer ?
#
loop_
_entity_poly.entity_id
_entity_poly.type
_entity_poly.pdbx_seq_one_letter_code
_entity_poly.pdbx_strand_id
1 'polypeptide(L)' 'MLRGLIAILILANLFALGAIRGLFGPLPASGALDRKQLSRQIHPEGLGVRAIKPSESVDVPIVGGPLAEPAIQSTTLTQ' A
#
# COMPACT_ATOMS: atom_id res chain seq x y z
N MET A 1 -14.50 -44.81 9.41
CA MET A 1 -13.61 -44.13 10.39
C MET A 1 -13.12 -42.76 9.92
N LEU A 2 -13.19 -42.45 8.62
CA LEU A 2 -12.83 -41.15 8.06
C LEU A 2 -13.70 -39.97 8.56
N ARG A 3 -14.99 -40.20 8.83
CA ARG A 3 -15.92 -39.17 9.31
C ARG A 3 -15.47 -38.50 10.61
N GLY A 4 -14.84 -39.24 11.53
CA GLY A 4 -14.28 -38.69 12.77
C GLY A 4 -13.05 -37.81 12.52
N LEU A 5 -12.13 -38.29 11.66
CA LEU A 5 -10.95 -37.52 11.25
C LEU A 5 -11.33 -36.19 10.57
N ILE A 6 -12.33 -36.22 9.68
CA ILE A 6 -12.83 -35.00 9.03
C ILE A 6 -13.38 -34.01 10.06
N ALA A 7 -14.16 -34.48 11.03
CA ALA A 7 -14.71 -33.61 12.08
C ALA A 7 -13.61 -32.94 12.91
N ILE A 8 -12.55 -33.68 13.27
CA ILE A 8 -11.39 -33.13 13.99
C ILE A 8 -10.67 -32.08 13.14
N LEU A 9 -10.48 -32.36 11.84
CA LEU A 9 -9.81 -31.45 10.92
C LEU A 9 -10.60 -30.13 10.76
N ILE A 10 -11.93 -30.22 10.70
CA ILE A 10 -12.81 -29.04 10.65
C ILE A 10 -12.66 -28.23 11.94
N LEU A 11 -12.74 -28.87 13.11
CA LEU A 11 -12.58 -28.18 14.40
C LEU A 11 -11.24 -27.46 14.51
N ALA A 12 -10.15 -28.13 14.14
CA ALA A 12 -8.81 -27.55 14.18
C ALA A 12 -8.69 -26.31 13.29
N ASN A 13 -9.26 -26.35 12.07
CA ASN A 13 -9.27 -25.21 11.15
C ASN A 13 -10.12 -24.04 11.67
N LEU A 14 -11.28 -24.32 12.27
CA LEU A 14 -12.09 -23.28 12.90
C LEU A 14 -11.33 -22.58 14.02
N PHE A 15 -10.59 -23.35 14.83
CA PHE A 15 -9.77 -22.81 15.91
C PHE A 15 -8.62 -21.95 15.37
N ALA A 16 -7.93 -22.41 14.33
CA ALA A 16 -6.87 -21.65 13.66
C ALA A 16 -7.40 -20.34 13.06
N LEU A 17 -8.57 -20.38 12.42
CA LEU A 17 -9.22 -19.19 11.88
C LEU A 17 -9.58 -18.19 12.97
N GLY A 18 -10.15 -18.65 14.09
CA GLY A 18 -10.45 -17.82 15.25
C GLY A 18 -9.19 -17.15 15.82
N ALA A 19 -8.08 -17.89 15.91
CA ALA A 19 -6.81 -17.35 16.36
C ALA A 19 -6.28 -16.23 15.43
N ILE A 20 -6.32 -16.43 14.11
CA ILE A 20 -5.90 -15.42 13.13
C ILE A 20 -6.79 -14.17 13.17
N ARG A 21 -8.10 -14.35 13.40
CA ARG A 21 -9.07 -13.25 13.52
C ARG A 21 -9.01 -12.49 14.84
N GLY A 22 -8.13 -12.89 15.76
CA GLY A 22 -7.94 -12.20 17.02
C GLY A 22 -8.96 -12.55 18.10
N LEU A 23 -9.56 -13.76 18.06
CA LEU A 23 -10.43 -14.26 19.13
C LEU A 23 -9.73 -14.27 20.50
N PHE A 24 -8.40 -14.38 20.51
CA PHE A 24 -7.55 -14.33 21.71
C PHE A 24 -6.91 -12.95 21.95
N GLY A 25 -7.36 -11.92 21.25
CA GLY A 25 -6.76 -10.58 21.28
C GLY A 25 -5.74 -10.33 20.17
N PRO A 26 -5.06 -9.17 20.19
CA PRO A 26 -4.07 -8.81 19.19
C PRO A 26 -2.91 -9.81 19.19
N LEU A 27 -2.48 -10.25 18.01
CA LEU A 27 -1.34 -11.16 17.89
C LEU A 27 -0.09 -10.47 18.46
N PRO A 28 0.75 -11.15 19.25
CA PRO A 28 1.92 -10.55 19.87
C PRO A 28 2.94 -10.00 18.85
N ALA A 29 2.91 -10.50 17.61
CA ALA A 29 3.75 -10.04 16.51
C ALA A 29 3.18 -8.83 15.75
N SER A 30 1.89 -8.51 15.90
CA SER A 30 1.32 -7.25 15.40
C SER A 30 1.39 -6.24 16.53
N GLY A 31 2.53 -5.57 16.66
CA GLY A 31 2.57 -4.31 17.42
C GLY A 31 1.43 -3.40 16.94
N ALA A 32 0.91 -2.54 17.81
CA ALA A 32 -0.16 -1.62 17.45
C ALA A 32 0.23 -0.94 16.14
N LEU A 33 -0.54 -1.18 15.06
CA LEU A 33 -0.31 -0.55 13.77
C LEU A 33 -0.21 0.95 14.04
N ASP A 34 1.00 1.51 13.97
CA ASP A 34 1.20 2.93 14.24
C ASP A 34 0.68 3.72 13.04
N ARG A 35 -0.64 3.84 12.96
CA ARG A 35 -1.34 4.65 11.95
C ARG A 35 -0.98 6.13 12.09
N LYS A 36 -0.37 6.56 13.20
CA LYS A 36 0.11 7.94 13.41
C LYS A 36 1.49 8.18 12.82
N GLN A 37 2.19 7.14 12.35
CA GLN A 37 3.44 7.31 11.61
C GLN A 37 3.16 7.96 10.25
N LEU A 38 2.09 7.55 9.56
CA LEU A 38 1.74 8.08 8.24
C LEU A 38 1.34 9.56 8.29
N SER A 39 0.59 9.96 9.32
CA SER A 39 0.19 11.36 9.53
C SER A 39 1.34 12.27 9.98
N ARG A 40 2.47 11.72 10.43
CA ARG A 40 3.68 12.47 10.78
C ARG A 40 4.70 12.54 9.65
N GLN A 41 4.55 11.73 8.61
CA GLN A 41 5.44 11.79 7.44
C GLN A 41 5.02 12.89 6.47
N ILE A 42 3.74 13.25 6.44
CA ILE A 42 3.22 14.31 5.59
C ILE A 42 2.94 15.51 6.50
N HIS A 43 3.71 16.57 6.36
CA HIS A 43 3.51 17.87 7.02
C HIS A 43 2.82 18.80 6.02
N PRO A 44 1.49 18.71 5.84
CA PRO A 44 0.76 19.53 4.86
C PRO A 44 0.91 21.04 5.13
N GLU A 45 1.19 21.43 6.37
CA GLU A 45 1.48 22.81 6.78
C GLU A 45 2.79 23.36 6.21
N GLY A 46 3.73 22.50 5.78
CA GLY A 46 4.96 22.89 5.08
C GLY A 46 4.80 22.98 3.56
N LEU A 47 3.66 22.55 3.01
CA LEU A 47 3.41 22.57 1.57
C LEU A 47 2.88 23.94 1.15
N GLY A 48 3.79 24.82 0.70
CA GLY A 48 3.44 26.10 0.08
C GLY A 48 2.95 25.89 -1.35
N VAL A 49 1.74 26.34 -1.66
CA VAL A 49 1.24 26.40 -3.04
C VAL A 49 1.57 27.77 -3.64
N ARG A 50 2.43 27.81 -4.66
CA ARG A 50 2.66 29.01 -5.48
C ARG A 50 2.06 28.79 -6.86
N ALA A 51 1.31 29.77 -7.35
CA ALA A 51 0.86 29.76 -8.73
C ALA A 51 2.08 29.83 -9.67
N ILE A 52 2.25 28.81 -10.50
CA ILE A 52 3.30 28.78 -11.52
C ILE A 52 2.78 29.58 -12.71
N LYS A 53 3.55 30.57 -13.17
CA LYS A 53 3.22 31.31 -14.39
C LYS A 53 3.38 30.37 -15.58
N PRO A 54 2.57 30.49 -16.65
CA PRO A 54 2.70 29.64 -17.84
C PRO A 54 4.11 29.62 -18.44
N SER A 55 4.85 30.73 -18.31
CA SER A 55 6.24 30.87 -18.74
C SER A 55 7.27 30.09 -17.90
N GLU A 56 6.90 29.63 -16.70
CA GLU A 56 7.74 28.86 -15.78
C GLU A 56 7.39 27.36 -15.78
N SER A 57 6.39 26.95 -16.57
CA SER A 57 5.97 25.55 -16.66
C SER A 57 6.81 24.81 -17.71
N VAL A 58 7.45 23.71 -17.28
CA VAL A 58 8.26 22.84 -18.16
C VAL A 58 7.36 22.04 -19.11
N ASP A 59 6.12 21.74 -18.68
CA ASP A 59 5.14 20.95 -19.41
C ASP A 59 3.93 21.81 -19.77
N VAL A 60 4.11 22.89 -20.54
CA VAL A 60 2.95 23.55 -21.16
C VAL A 60 2.42 22.61 -22.25
N PRO A 61 1.24 21.98 -22.08
CA PRO A 61 0.73 21.09 -23.11
C PRO A 61 0.30 21.94 -24.31
N ILE A 62 1.05 21.83 -25.41
CA ILE A 62 0.60 22.37 -26.70
C ILE A 62 -0.49 21.42 -27.21
N VAL A 63 -1.75 21.86 -27.10
CA VAL A 63 -2.90 21.08 -27.57
C VAL A 63 -2.80 20.87 -29.08
N GLY A 64 -2.63 19.61 -29.50
CA GLY A 64 -2.53 19.21 -30.91
C GLY A 64 -1.10 19.01 -31.45
N GLY A 65 -0.06 19.16 -30.63
CA GLY A 65 1.32 18.83 -31.01
C GLY A 65 1.64 17.33 -30.85
N PRO A 66 2.64 16.79 -31.56
CA PRO A 66 3.11 15.42 -31.34
C PRO A 66 3.70 15.30 -29.92
N LEU A 67 3.30 14.24 -29.20
CA LEU A 67 3.77 13.96 -27.85
C LEU A 67 5.28 13.68 -27.90
N ALA A 68 6.09 14.48 -27.21
CA ALA A 68 7.52 14.23 -27.11
C ALA A 68 7.75 12.89 -26.39
N GLU A 69 8.54 12.02 -27.00
CA GLU A 69 8.77 10.67 -26.48
C GLU A 69 9.58 10.78 -25.17
N PRO A 70 9.05 10.29 -24.04
CA PRO A 70 9.72 10.44 -22.76
C PRO A 70 11.05 9.68 -22.78
N ALA A 71 12.12 10.29 -22.25
CA ALA A 71 13.43 9.68 -22.10
C ALA A 71 13.40 8.63 -20.97
N ILE A 72 12.68 7.54 -21.19
CA ILE A 72 12.56 6.42 -20.25
C ILE A 72 13.88 5.64 -20.30
N GLN A 73 14.78 5.91 -19.35
CA GLN A 73 15.92 5.03 -19.09
C GLN A 73 15.43 3.87 -18.20
N SER A 74 14.93 2.81 -18.81
CA SER A 74 14.62 1.57 -18.09
C SER A 74 15.92 0.88 -17.69
N THR A 75 16.21 0.81 -16.39
CA THR A 75 17.30 -0.05 -15.90
C THR A 75 16.83 -1.49 -15.87
N THR A 76 17.65 -2.42 -16.37
CA THR A 76 17.34 -3.84 -16.41
C THR A 76 17.41 -4.42 -15.00
N LEU A 77 16.30 -4.93 -14.49
CA LEU A 77 16.28 -5.75 -13.27
C LEU A 77 16.97 -7.08 -13.56
N THR A 78 18.19 -7.26 -13.05
CA THR A 78 18.86 -8.56 -13.02
C THR A 78 18.17 -9.47 -12.01
N GLN A 79 17.72 -10.62 -12.50
CA GLN A 79 17.09 -11.69 -11.72
C GLN A 79 18.11 -12.75 -11.35
#